data_AF-A0AAP3ELL5-F1
#
_entry.id   AF-A0AAP3ELL5-F1
#
_cell.length_a   1.000
_cell.length_b   1.000
_cell.length_c   1.000
_cell.angle_alpha   90.00
_cell.angle_beta   90.00
_cell.angle_gamma   90.00
#
_symmetry.space_group_name_H-M   'P 1'
#
loop_
_entity.id
_entity.type
_entity.pdbx_description
1 polymer ?
#
loop_
_entity_poly.entity_id
_entity_poly.type
_entity_poly.pdbx_seq_one_letter_code
_entity_poly.pdbx_strand_id
1 'polypeptide(L)'
;AVEGAFRKLSDFSSDIAHELRTPVSNLMMQTQFALAKERDVSHYREILFANLEELKRLSRMTSDMLFLARSEHGLLRLDKHDVDLAAELNELRELFEP
;
A
#
# COMPACT_ATOMS: atom_id res chain seq x y z
N ALA A 1 4.38 23.27 -20.31
CA ALA A 1 4.13 22.46 -21.53
C ALA A 1 3.52 21.13 -21.10
N VAL A 2 2.49 20.66 -21.81
CA VAL A 2 1.83 19.36 -21.57
C VAL A 2 2.85 18.20 -21.53
N GLU A 3 3.92 18.31 -22.32
CA GLU A 3 5.05 17.37 -22.35
C GLU A 3 5.78 17.22 -21.00
N GLY A 4 5.88 18.28 -20.20
CA GLY A 4 6.53 18.22 -18.89
C GLY A 4 5.67 17.54 -17.82
N ALA A 5 4.35 17.68 -17.90
CA ALA A 5 3.41 16.97 -17.04
C ALA A 5 3.34 15.47 -17.40
N PHE A 6 3.33 15.16 -18.71
CA PHE A 6 3.33 13.77 -19.19
C PHE A 6 4.61 13.02 -18.81
N ARG A 7 5.77 13.70 -18.87
CA ARG A 7 7.05 13.10 -18.48
C ARG A 7 7.12 12.81 -16.97
N LYS A 8 6.64 13.72 -16.12
CA LYS A 8 6.53 13.48 -14.66
C LYS A 8 5.61 12.32 -14.31
N LEU A 9 4.46 12.20 -14.97
CA LEU A 9 3.54 11.08 -14.77
C LEU A 9 4.17 9.75 -15.20
N SER A 10 4.91 9.74 -16.30
CA SER A 10 5.64 8.58 -16.78
C SER A 10 6.74 8.13 -15.82
N ASP A 11 7.53 9.08 -15.31
CA ASP A 11 8.61 8.80 -14.36
C ASP A 11 8.03 8.27 -13.04
N PHE A 12 6.97 8.91 -12.52
CA PHE A 12 6.23 8.47 -11.34
C PHE A 12 5.63 7.07 -11.51
N SER A 13 5.01 6.78 -12.67
CA SER A 13 4.48 5.45 -12.98
C SER A 13 5.57 4.39 -13.08
N SER A 14 6.76 4.75 -13.56
CA SER A 14 7.92 3.85 -13.63
C SER A 14 8.41 3.48 -12.23
N ASP A 15 8.59 4.48 -11.36
CA ASP A 15 9.03 4.28 -9.98
C ASP A 15 8.05 3.38 -9.22
N ILE A 16 6.75 3.61 -9.38
CA ILE A 16 5.68 2.75 -8.85
C ILE A 16 5.83 1.31 -9.34
N ALA A 17 6.00 1.11 -10.65
CA ALA A 17 6.11 -0.23 -11.22
C ALA A 17 7.35 -0.96 -10.67
N HIS A 18 8.45 -0.24 -10.43
CA HIS A 18 9.62 -0.78 -9.76
C HIS A 18 9.36 -1.15 -8.30
N GLU A 19 8.71 -0.27 -7.54
CA GLU A 19 8.39 -0.52 -6.13
C GLU A 19 7.40 -1.66 -5.95
N LEU A 20 6.45 -1.86 -6.87
CA LEU A 20 5.50 -2.99 -6.85
C LEU A 20 6.15 -4.32 -7.23
N ARG A 21 7.17 -4.31 -8.10
CA ARG A 21 7.80 -5.54 -8.60
C ARG A 21 8.45 -6.35 -7.47
N THR A 22 9.08 -5.67 -6.52
CA THR A 22 9.78 -6.30 -5.38
C THR A 22 8.85 -7.10 -4.46
N PRO A 23 7.79 -6.52 -3.87
CA PRO A 23 6.86 -7.25 -3.01
C PRO A 23 6.12 -8.36 -3.76
N VAL A 24 5.76 -8.15 -5.04
CA VAL A 24 5.16 -9.21 -5.87
C VAL A 24 6.12 -10.38 -6.06
N SER A 25 7.39 -10.11 -6.36
CA SER A 25 8.41 -11.15 -6.49
C SER A 25 8.62 -11.91 -5.18
N ASN A 26 8.57 -11.20 -4.04
CA ASN A 26 8.69 -11.81 -2.71
C ASN A 26 7.50 -12.75 -2.42
N LEU A 27 6.27 -12.30 -2.64
CA LEU A 27 5.06 -13.12 -2.52
C LEU A 27 5.14 -14.40 -3.36
N MET A 28 5.58 -14.26 -4.62
CA MET A 28 5.75 -15.41 -5.52
C MET A 28 6.81 -16.39 -4.99
N MET A 29 7.97 -15.90 -4.55
CA MET A 29 9.06 -16.73 -4.03
C MET A 29 8.63 -17.47 -2.75
N GLN A 30 7.97 -16.78 -1.81
CA GLN A 30 7.47 -17.39 -0.57
C GLN A 30 6.42 -18.46 -0.86
N THR A 31 5.51 -18.20 -1.82
CA THR A 31 4.50 -19.16 -2.26
C THR A 31 5.14 -20.38 -2.92
N GLN A 32 6.12 -20.19 -3.82
CA GLN A 32 6.86 -21.28 -4.44
C GLN A 32 7.60 -22.11 -3.38
N PHE A 33 8.21 -21.47 -2.39
CA PHE A 33 8.90 -22.15 -1.30
C PHE A 33 7.96 -22.99 -0.42
N ALA A 34 6.75 -22.50 -0.17
CA ALA A 34 5.69 -23.23 0.54
C ALA A 34 5.23 -24.48 -0.24
N LEU A 35 5.15 -24.37 -1.57
CA LEU A 35 4.64 -25.43 -2.45
C LEU A 35 5.70 -26.46 -2.88
N ALA A 36 6.99 -26.14 -2.73
CA ALA A 36 8.09 -26.99 -3.23
C ALA A 36 8.14 -28.40 -2.60
N LYS A 37 7.60 -28.58 -1.39
CA LYS A 37 7.46 -29.86 -0.68
C LYS A 37 6.48 -29.71 0.48
N GLU A 38 5.99 -30.82 1.02
CA GLU A 38 5.23 -30.82 2.27
C GLU A 38 6.02 -30.16 3.42
N ARG A 39 5.31 -29.36 4.21
CA ARG A 39 5.82 -28.65 5.39
C ARG A 39 4.91 -28.92 6.57
N ASP A 40 5.39 -28.60 7.75
CA ASP A 40 4.53 -28.55 8.93
C ASP A 40 3.55 -27.38 8.85
N VAL A 41 2.46 -27.49 9.61
CA VAL A 41 1.39 -26.49 9.62
C VAL A 41 1.86 -25.13 10.14
N SER A 42 2.84 -25.09 11.06
CA SER A 42 3.33 -23.82 11.61
C SER A 42 4.08 -23.00 10.54
N HIS A 43 4.87 -23.66 9.72
CA HIS A 43 5.58 -23.02 8.61
C HIS A 43 4.63 -22.45 7.55
N TYR A 44 3.53 -23.15 7.23
CA TYR A 44 2.51 -22.59 6.34
C TYR A 44 1.85 -21.33 6.92
N ARG A 45 1.58 -21.32 8.24
CA ARG A 45 1.03 -20.13 8.90
C ARG A 45 2.00 -18.96 8.85
N GLU A 46 3.28 -19.18 9.11
CA GLU A 46 4.32 -18.14 9.02
C GLU A 46 4.37 -17.52 7.62
N ILE A 47 4.39 -18.35 6.57
CA ILE A 47 4.40 -17.86 5.18
C ILE A 47 3.11 -17.08 4.87
N LEU A 48 1.95 -17.56 5.32
CA LEU A 48 0.68 -16.86 5.10
C LEU A 48 0.64 -15.51 5.84
N PHE A 49 1.20 -15.42 7.05
CA PHE A 49 1.33 -14.15 7.75
C PHE A 49 2.27 -13.19 7.03
N ALA A 50 3.43 -13.66 6.57
CA ALA A 50 4.36 -12.85 5.80
C ALA A 50 3.71 -12.34 4.49
N ASN A 51 3.02 -13.21 3.77
CA ASN A 51 2.27 -12.85 2.57
C ASN A 51 1.17 -11.82 2.87
N LEU A 52 0.43 -11.97 3.98
CA LEU A 52 -0.61 -11.03 4.37
C LEU A 52 -0.06 -9.63 4.64
N GLU A 53 1.08 -9.51 5.31
CA GLU A 53 1.71 -8.22 5.57
C GLU A 53 2.17 -7.54 4.28
N GLU A 54 2.74 -8.28 3.32
CA GLU A 54 3.09 -7.74 2.01
C GLU A 54 1.86 -7.34 1.19
N LEU A 55 0.78 -8.11 1.24
CA LEU A 55 -0.48 -7.75 0.58
C LEU A 55 -1.08 -6.46 1.18
N LYS A 56 -1.04 -6.29 2.51
CA LYS A 56 -1.44 -5.03 3.16
C LYS A 56 -0.56 -3.85 2.71
N ARG A 57 0.75 -4.07 2.57
CA ARG A 57 1.69 -3.06 2.05
C ARG A 57 1.34 -2.65 0.63
N LEU A 58 1.12 -3.62 -0.25
CA LEU A 58 0.66 -3.41 -1.63
C LEU A 58 -0.66 -2.63 -1.67
N SER A 59 -1.63 -2.97 -0.81
CA SER A 59 -2.91 -2.27 -0.73
C SER A 59 -2.79 -0.81 -0.30
N ARG A 60 -1.85 -0.49 0.61
CA ARG A 60 -1.56 0.90 0.99
C ARG A 60 -0.94 1.66 -0.18
N MET A 61 0.07 1.07 -0.82
CA MET A 61 0.73 1.66 -1.98
C MET A 61 -0.26 2.00 -3.11
N THR A 62 -1.18 1.09 -3.45
CA THR A 62 -2.19 1.36 -4.48
C THR A 62 -3.17 2.46 -4.06
N SER A 63 -3.52 2.54 -2.78
CA SER A 63 -4.37 3.60 -2.24
C SER A 63 -3.69 4.97 -2.31
N ASP A 64 -2.40 5.03 -1.96
CA ASP A 64 -1.58 6.24 -2.02
C ASP A 64 -1.44 6.73 -3.47
N MET A 65 -1.21 5.81 -4.42
CA MET A 65 -1.14 6.15 -5.85
C MET A 65 -2.46 6.72 -6.35
N LEU A 66 -3.60 6.13 -5.96
CA LEU A 66 -4.92 6.62 -6.35
C LEU A 66 -5.21 7.99 -5.71
N PHE A 67 -4.74 8.22 -4.48
CA PHE A 67 -4.82 9.52 -3.83
C PHE A 67 -4.00 10.58 -4.59
N LEU A 68 -2.76 10.27 -4.95
CA LEU A 68 -1.89 11.18 -5.73
C LEU A 68 -2.47 11.47 -7.12
N ALA A 69 -2.98 10.46 -7.83
CA ALA A 69 -3.63 10.66 -9.12
C ALA A 69 -4.85 11.62 -9.01
N ARG A 70 -5.65 11.51 -7.94
CA ARG A 70 -6.76 12.44 -7.69
C ARG A 70 -6.28 13.85 -7.32
N SER A 71 -5.14 13.98 -6.63
CA SER A 71 -4.58 15.28 -6.23
C SER A 71 -4.08 16.08 -7.43
N GLU A 72 -3.35 15.44 -8.34
CA GLU A 72 -2.77 16.09 -9.52
C GLU A 72 -3.83 16.61 -10.51
N HIS A 73 -5.00 15.97 -10.55
CA HIS A 73 -6.12 16.40 -11.39
C HIS A 73 -7.06 17.41 -10.71
N GLY A 74 -6.71 17.91 -9.51
CA GLY A 74 -7.58 18.85 -8.76
C GLY A 74 -8.92 18.25 -8.36
N LEU A 75 -9.04 16.92 -8.36
CA LEU A 75 -10.26 16.18 -8.03
C LEU A 75 -10.40 15.98 -6.51
N LEU A 76 -9.36 16.26 -5.73
CA LEU A 76 -9.44 16.34 -4.28
C LEU A 76 -10.20 17.62 -3.87
N ARG A 77 -11.50 17.47 -3.61
CA ARG A 77 -12.27 18.49 -2.90
C ARG A 77 -12.02 18.33 -1.40
N LEU A 78 -11.35 19.30 -0.80
CA LEU A 78 -11.23 19.40 0.65
C LEU A 78 -12.60 19.74 1.23
N ASP A 79 -13.15 18.82 2.01
CA ASP A 79 -14.36 19.07 2.78
C ASP A 79 -14.01 19.79 4.08
N LYS A 80 -14.05 21.12 4.02
CA LYS A 80 -13.67 21.98 5.14
C LYS A 80 -14.86 22.11 6.10
N HIS A 81 -14.70 21.56 7.28
CA HIS A 81 -15.65 21.67 8.38
C HIS A 81 -14.88 21.87 9.70
N ASP A 82 -15.59 22.33 10.73
CA ASP A 82 -15.01 22.41 12.07
C ASP A 82 -14.79 20.99 12.61
N VAL A 83 -13.60 20.75 13.17
CA VAL A 83 -13.18 19.45 13.69
C VAL A 83 -12.93 19.57 15.19
N ASP A 84 -13.51 18.67 15.98
CA ASP A 84 -13.21 18.57 17.41
C ASP A 84 -11.90 17.79 17.60
N LEU A 85 -10.81 18.53 17.77
CA LEU A 85 -9.47 17.96 17.97
C LEU A 85 -9.40 17.01 19.17
N ALA A 86 -10.21 17.20 20.21
CA ALA A 86 -10.20 16.33 21.38
C ALA A 86 -10.85 14.98 21.07
N ALA A 87 -11.93 14.97 20.27
CA ALA A 87 -12.57 13.73 19.81
C ALA A 87 -11.64 12.93 18.90
N GLU A 88 -11.02 13.58 17.91
CA GLU A 88 -10.07 12.96 16.97
C GLU A 88 -8.86 12.35 17.69
N LEU A 89 -8.29 13.06 18.69
CA LEU A 89 -7.17 12.52 19.47
C LEU A 89 -7.54 11.27 20.27
N ASN A 90 -8.78 11.21 20.78
CA ASN A 90 -9.25 10.06 21.55
C ASN A 90 -9.45 8.84 20.64
N GLU A 91 -10.06 9.00 19.46
CA GLU A 91 -10.18 7.92 18.47
C GLU A 91 -8.80 7.39 18.06
N LEU A 92 -7.85 8.29 17.79
CA LEU A 92 -6.50 7.90 17.43
C LEU A 92 -5.82 7.12 18.57
N ARG A 93 -6.04 7.52 19.82
CA ARG A 93 -5.49 6.80 20.97
C ARG A 93 -6.07 5.38 21.07
N GLU A 94 -7.37 5.20 20.88
CA GLU A 94 -8.02 3.88 20.90
C GLU A 94 -7.53 2.97 19.76
N LEU A 95 -7.20 3.52 18.60
CA LEU A 95 -6.66 2.76 17.46
C LEU A 95 -5.24 2.20 17.70
N PHE A 96 -4.45 2.85 18.57
CA PHE A 96 -3.06 2.50 18.86
C PHE A 96 -2.85 1.89 20.26
N GLU A 97 -3.91 1.73 21.05
CA GLU A 97 -3.86 0.92 22.27
C GLU A 97 -4.09 -0.58 21.92
N PRO A 98 -3.24 -1.50 22.43
CA PRO A 98 -3.31 -2.93 22.14
C PRO A 98 -4.46 -3.67 22.83
#